data_AF-A0A2N1Z811-F1
#
_entry.id   AF-A0A2N1Z811-F1
#
_cell.length_a   1.000
_cell.length_b   1.000
_cell.length_c   1.000
_cell.angle_alpha   90.00
_cell.angle_beta   90.00
_cell.angle_gamma   90.00
#
_symmetry.space_group_name_H-M   'P 1'
#
loop_
_entity.id
_entity.type
_entity.pdbx_description
1 polymer ?
#
loop_
_entity_poly.entity_id
_entity_poly.type
_entity_poly.pdbx_seq_one_letter_code
_entity_poly.pdbx_strand_id
1 'polypeptide(L)'
;MAKVFLLLAAFGGFTGVGLGAFAAHALRGQLPQNLLAAFQTGVQYQFWHSFALIATALLLLRWPQSRLISSAGWLFALGILLFSGSLYLMAISGIGQLGIITPFGGVSLLLAWFCLGLGIWRHA
;
A
#
# COMPACT_ATOMS: atom_id res chain seq x y z
N MET A 1 12.23 13.96 -2.59
CA MET A 1 11.18 13.05 -2.08
C MET A 1 10.36 12.43 -3.19
N ALA A 2 9.87 13.20 -4.18
CA ALA A 2 9.12 12.68 -5.33
C ALA A 2 9.78 11.46 -6.02
N LYS A 3 11.09 11.53 -6.35
CA LYS A 3 11.83 10.39 -6.94
C LYS A 3 11.75 9.12 -6.08
N VAL A 4 11.90 9.23 -4.76
CA VAL A 4 11.83 8.09 -3.84
C VAL A 4 10.43 7.47 -3.85
N PHE A 5 9.38 8.29 -3.80
CA PHE A 5 8.00 7.82 -3.85
C PHE A 5 7.65 7.16 -5.19
N LEU A 6 8.15 7.69 -6.32
CA LEU A 6 8.00 7.03 -7.62
C LEU A 6 8.70 5.67 -7.66
N LEU A 7 9.91 5.55 -7.10
CA LEU A 7 10.62 4.27 -7.02
C LEU A 7 9.87 3.26 -6.13
N LEU A 8 9.38 3.69 -4.97
CA LEU A 8 8.58 2.84 -4.08
C LEU A 8 7.26 2.42 -4.74
N ALA A 9 6.59 3.32 -5.45
CA ALA A 9 5.36 2.99 -6.16
C ALA A 9 5.61 2.05 -7.35
N ALA A 10 6.70 2.23 -8.09
CA ALA A 10 7.10 1.32 -9.16
C ALA A 10 7.43 -0.08 -8.60
N PHE A 11 8.15 -0.15 -7.48
CA PHE A 11 8.40 -1.40 -6.77
C PHE A 11 7.10 -2.05 -6.27
N GLY A 12 6.18 -1.25 -5.72
CA GLY A 12 4.85 -1.69 -5.32
C GLY A 12 4.01 -2.22 -6.50
N GLY A 13 4.04 -1.55 -7.65
CA GLY A 13 3.39 -2.04 -8.86
C GLY A 13 4.00 -3.33 -9.36
N PHE A 14 5.33 -3.40 -9.47
CA PHE A 14 6.06 -4.59 -9.92
C PHE A 14 5.76 -5.81 -9.04
N THR A 15 5.93 -5.68 -7.73
CA THR A 15 5.64 -6.77 -6.79
C THR A 15 4.14 -7.09 -6.72
N GLY A 16 3.26 -6.09 -6.90
CA GLY A 16 1.82 -6.28 -6.92
C GLY A 16 1.38 -7.17 -8.09
N VAL A 17 1.96 -6.97 -9.28
CA VAL A 17 1.70 -7.83 -10.44
C VAL A 17 2.18 -9.25 -10.16
N GLY A 18 3.41 -9.40 -9.66
CA GLY A 18 3.98 -10.71 -9.33
C GLY A 18 3.16 -11.48 -8.29
N LEU A 19 2.81 -10.84 -7.18
CA LEU A 19 2.02 -11.44 -6.10
C LEU A 19 0.58 -11.73 -6.54
N GLY A 20 -0.03 -10.85 -7.33
CA GLY A 20 -1.36 -11.08 -7.90
C GLY A 20 -1.40 -12.29 -8.82
N ALA A 21 -0.42 -12.42 -9.72
CA ALA A 21 -0.29 -13.59 -10.59
C ALA A 21 -0.05 -14.87 -9.77
N PHE A 22 0.80 -14.80 -8.74
CA PHE A 22 1.06 -15.90 -7.81
C PHE A 22 -0.20 -16.35 -7.07
N ALA A 23 -1.02 -15.42 -6.57
CA ALA A 23 -2.29 -15.73 -5.92
C ALA A 23 -3.27 -16.43 -6.87
N ALA A 24 -3.39 -15.94 -8.11
CA ALA A 24 -4.34 -16.46 -9.08
C ALA A 24 -4.00 -17.86 -9.61
N HIS A 25 -2.71 -18.16 -9.76
CA HIS A 25 -2.26 -19.40 -10.43
C HIS A 25 -1.64 -20.42 -9.47
N ALA A 26 -0.85 -19.98 -8.48
CA ALA A 26 -0.08 -20.88 -7.61
C ALA A 26 -0.75 -21.15 -6.27
N LEU A 27 -1.45 -20.17 -5.68
CA LEU A 27 -2.10 -20.33 -4.37
C LEU A 27 -3.54 -20.84 -4.45
N ARG A 28 -4.18 -20.75 -5.62
CA ARG A 28 -5.57 -21.17 -5.80
C ARG A 28 -5.69 -22.68 -5.60
N GLY A 29 -6.57 -23.09 -4.68
CA GLY A 29 -6.75 -24.50 -4.32
C GLY A 29 -5.72 -25.04 -3.32
N GLN A 30 -4.65 -24.29 -3.05
CA GLN A 30 -3.65 -24.63 -2.04
C GLN A 30 -3.96 -24.00 -0.67
N LEU A 31 -4.59 -22.82 -0.68
CA LEU A 31 -4.97 -22.12 0.55
C LEU A 31 -6.49 -22.22 0.82
N PRO A 32 -6.89 -22.22 2.11
CA PRO A 32 -8.26 -21.94 2.51
C PRO A 32 -8.79 -20.65 1.86
N GLN A 33 -10.07 -20.64 1.49
CA GLN A 33 -10.67 -19.52 0.75
C GLN A 33 -10.51 -18.17 1.45
N ASN A 34 -10.60 -18.13 2.79
CA ASN A 34 -10.41 -16.91 3.57
C ASN A 34 -8.98 -16.37 3.51
N LEU A 35 -7.96 -17.24 3.51
CA LEU A 35 -6.56 -16.81 3.40
C LEU A 35 -6.21 -16.38 1.97
N LEU A 36 -6.75 -17.05 0.96
CA LEU A 36 -6.61 -16.62 -0.42
C LEU A 36 -7.26 -15.25 -0.65
N ALA A 37 -8.47 -15.04 -0.10
CA ALA A 37 -9.16 -13.75 -0.16
C ALA A 37 -8.37 -12.65 0.59
N ALA A 38 -7.81 -12.96 1.75
CA ALA A 38 -6.94 -12.03 2.48
C ALA A 38 -5.70 -11.64 1.66
N PHE A 39 -5.05 -12.60 1.01
CA PHE A 39 -3.91 -12.33 0.13
C PHE A 39 -4.31 -11.42 -1.04
N GLN A 40 -5.44 -11.71 -1.69
CA GLN A 40 -5.96 -10.90 -2.80
C GLN A 40 -6.31 -9.47 -2.36
N THR A 41 -6.89 -9.30 -1.17
CA THR A 41 -7.12 -7.99 -0.56
C THR A 41 -5.81 -7.23 -0.37
N GLY A 42 -4.74 -7.90 0.11
CA GLY A 42 -3.40 -7.32 0.18
C GLY A 42 -2.92 -6.79 -1.18
N VAL A 43 -3.05 -7.59 -2.24
CA VAL A 43 -2.66 -7.19 -3.61
C VAL A 43 -3.45 -5.97 -4.07
N GLN A 44 -4.76 -5.97 -3.84
CA GLN A 44 -5.63 -4.88 -4.24
C GLN A 44 -5.26 -3.57 -3.53
N TYR A 45 -5.06 -3.61 -2.21
CA TYR A 45 -4.66 -2.42 -1.44
C TYR A 45 -3.27 -1.93 -1.83
N GLN A 46 -2.31 -2.84 -2.05
CA GLN A 46 -0.99 -2.48 -2.56
C GLN A 46 -1.08 -1.70 -3.88
N PHE A 47 -1.89 -2.13 -4.85
CA PHE A 47 -2.06 -1.41 -6.11
C PHE A 47 -2.70 -0.04 -5.94
N TRP A 48 -3.85 0.04 -5.26
CA TRP A 48 -4.55 1.31 -5.07
C TRP A 48 -3.66 2.36 -4.42
N HIS A 49 -2.92 1.97 -3.39
CA HIS A 49 -2.05 2.89 -2.68
C HIS A 49 -0.71 3.14 -3.37
N SER A 50 -0.24 2.23 -4.24
CA SER A 50 0.89 2.52 -5.14
C SER A 50 0.52 3.62 -6.14
N PHE A 51 -0.69 3.57 -6.73
CA PHE A 51 -1.17 4.64 -7.60
C PHE A 51 -1.37 5.96 -6.85
N ALA A 52 -1.92 5.90 -5.62
CA ALA A 52 -2.00 7.08 -4.75
C ALA A 52 -0.62 7.67 -4.44
N LEU A 53 0.40 6.82 -4.25
CA LEU A 53 1.78 7.23 -4.03
C LEU A 53 2.41 7.89 -5.27
N ILE A 54 2.09 7.41 -6.49
CA ILE A 54 2.44 8.10 -7.76
C ILE A 54 1.82 9.49 -7.79
N ALA A 55 0.51 9.60 -7.55
CA ALA A 55 -0.18 10.89 -7.53
C ALA A 55 0.43 11.86 -6.51
N THR A 56 0.72 11.36 -5.31
CA THR A 56 1.40 12.11 -4.24
C THR A 56 2.79 12.60 -4.68
N ALA A 57 3.57 11.75 -5.36
CA ALA A 57 4.89 12.11 -5.87
C ALA A 57 4.80 13.21 -6.95
N LEU A 58 3.84 13.12 -7.87
CA LEU A 58 3.60 14.13 -8.90
C LEU A 58 3.20 15.48 -8.28
N LEU A 59 2.35 15.48 -7.25
CA LEU A 59 2.01 16.70 -6.53
C LEU A 59 3.22 17.33 -5.81
N LEU A 60 4.16 16.52 -5.32
CA LEU A 60 5.43 17.04 -4.76
C LEU A 60 6.37 17.62 -5.82
N LEU A 61 6.20 17.31 -7.11
CA LEU A 61 6.91 18.04 -8.16
C LEU A 61 6.40 19.49 -8.28
N ARG A 62 5.10 19.71 -8.04
CA ARG A 62 4.47 21.03 -8.07
C ARG A 62 4.67 21.80 -6.76
N TRP A 63 4.54 21.13 -5.62
CA TRP A 63 4.64 21.73 -4.29
C TRP A 63 5.70 21.04 -3.42
N PRO A 64 6.99 21.19 -3.75
CA PRO A 64 8.08 20.40 -3.17
C PRO A 64 8.29 20.61 -1.67
N GLN A 65 7.83 21.74 -1.12
CA GLN A 65 7.96 22.09 0.30
C GLN A 65 6.75 21.65 1.14
N SER A 66 5.72 21.06 0.52
CA SER A 66 4.50 20.67 1.24
C SER A 66 4.75 19.50 2.19
N ARG A 67 4.80 19.80 3.50
CA ARG A 67 5.01 18.79 4.54
C ARG A 67 3.87 17.76 4.59
N LEU A 68 2.62 18.19 4.38
CA LEU A 68 1.45 17.30 4.40
C LEU A 68 1.48 16.29 3.26
N ILE A 69 1.80 16.73 2.03
CA ILE A 69 1.90 15.82 0.87
C ILE A 69 3.10 14.88 1.04
N SER A 70 4.22 15.39 1.58
CA SER A 70 5.37 14.54 1.94
C SER A 70 5.00 13.48 2.97
N SER A 71 4.30 13.84 4.05
CA SER A 71 3.82 12.90 5.07
C SER A 71 2.86 11.87 4.49
N ALA A 72 1.95 12.27 3.59
CA ALA A 72 1.05 11.35 2.91
C ALA A 72 1.82 10.25 2.16
N GLY A 73 2.90 10.61 1.45
CA GLY A 73 3.69 9.64 0.69
C GLY A 73 4.36 8.59 1.58
N TRP A 74 4.92 9.00 2.72
CA TRP A 74 5.50 8.05 3.68
C TRP A 74 4.44 7.18 4.37
N LEU A 75 3.28 7.74 4.68
CA LEU A 75 2.16 7.01 5.26
C LEU A 75 1.57 5.99 4.26
N PHE A 76 1.49 6.31 2.97
CA PHE A 76 1.12 5.31 1.95
C PHE A 76 2.15 4.18 1.88
N ALA A 77 3.44 4.49 1.83
CA ALA A 77 4.49 3.49 1.76
C ALA A 77 4.48 2.55 3.00
N LEU A 78 4.39 3.13 4.20
CA LEU A 78 4.30 2.37 5.45
C LEU A 78 3.00 1.56 5.52
N GLY A 79 1.87 2.16 5.14
CA GLY A 79 0.58 1.52 5.09
C GLY A 79 0.54 0.32 4.15
N ILE A 80 1.12 0.43 2.94
CA ILE A 80 1.26 -0.70 2.00
C ILE A 80 2.05 -1.83 2.65
N LEU A 81 3.20 -1.53 3.26
CA LEU A 81 4.07 -2.52 3.87
C LEU A 81 3.37 -3.25 5.03
N LEU A 82 2.76 -2.51 5.96
CA LEU A 82 2.11 -3.08 7.14
C LEU A 82 0.80 -3.80 6.78
N PHE A 83 -0.05 -3.17 5.96
CA PHE A 83 -1.36 -3.75 5.60
C PHE A 83 -1.18 -4.93 4.66
N SER A 84 -0.58 -4.71 3.48
CA SER A 84 -0.49 -5.73 2.44
C SER A 84 0.52 -6.80 2.81
N GLY A 85 1.69 -6.40 3.33
CA GLY A 85 2.75 -7.32 3.73
C GLY A 85 2.30 -8.29 4.84
N SER A 86 1.56 -7.82 5.85
CA SER A 86 1.05 -8.72 6.89
C SER A 86 0.02 -9.71 6.36
N LEU A 87 -0.86 -9.32 5.44
CA LEU A 87 -1.82 -10.23 4.80
C LEU A 87 -1.10 -11.30 3.96
N TYR A 88 -0.05 -10.94 3.21
CA TYR A 88 0.75 -11.91 2.46
C TYR A 88 1.44 -12.91 3.37
N LEU A 89 2.12 -12.41 4.41
CA LEU A 89 2.83 -13.26 5.36
C LEU A 89 1.85 -14.17 6.12
N MET A 90 0.71 -13.64 6.56
CA MET A 90 -0.33 -14.42 7.23
C MET A 90 -0.86 -15.55 6.33
N ALA A 91 -1.15 -15.24 5.07
CA ALA A 91 -1.69 -16.22 4.13
C ALA A 91 -0.67 -17.31 3.73
N ILE A 92 0.61 -16.97 3.57
CA ILE A 92 1.66 -17.94 3.21
C ILE A 92 2.12 -18.77 4.42
N SER A 93 2.29 -18.14 5.59
CA SER A 93 2.79 -18.83 6.79
C SER A 93 1.71 -19.56 7.58
N GLY A 94 0.44 -19.20 7.38
CA GLY A 94 -0.69 -19.69 8.20
C GLY A 94 -0.72 -19.09 9.62
N ILE A 95 0.19 -18.18 9.97
CA ILE A 95 0.29 -17.59 11.30
C ILE A 95 -0.74 -16.46 11.44
N GLY A 96 -1.91 -16.77 12.00
CA GLY A 96 -3.02 -15.83 12.16
C GLY A 96 -2.70 -14.58 12.99
N GLN A 97 -1.75 -14.65 13.93
CA GLN A 97 -1.39 -13.47 14.76
C GLN A 97 -0.82 -12.31 13.94
N LEU A 98 -0.26 -12.58 12.75
CA LEU A 98 0.22 -11.52 11.86
C LEU A 98 -0.90 -10.58 11.42
N GLY A 99 -2.15 -11.05 11.46
CA GLY A 99 -3.34 -10.24 11.18
C GLY A 99 -3.46 -8.99 12.07
N ILE A 100 -2.91 -9.00 13.29
CA ILE A 100 -2.95 -7.85 14.21
C ILE A 100 -2.15 -6.63 13.71
N ILE A 101 -1.25 -6.83 12.74
CA ILE A 101 -0.46 -5.75 12.12
C ILE A 101 -1.31 -4.99 11.09
N THR A 102 -2.25 -5.68 10.42
CA THR A 102 -3.10 -5.13 9.34
C THR A 102 -3.82 -3.83 9.75
N PRO A 103 -4.48 -3.75 10.92
CA PRO A 103 -5.16 -2.52 11.36
C PRO A 103 -4.25 -1.30 11.45
N PHE A 104 -3.00 -1.46 11.89
CA PHE A 104 -2.03 -0.35 11.95
C PHE A 104 -1.67 0.15 10.55
N GLY A 105 -1.53 -0.76 9.59
CA GLY A 105 -1.40 -0.40 8.19
C GLY A 105 -2.63 0.35 7.67
N GLY A 106 -3.82 -0.10 8.02
CA GLY A 106 -5.09 0.54 7.64
C GLY A 106 -5.21 1.97 8.17
N VAL A 107 -4.86 2.19 9.43
CA VAL A 107 -4.80 3.54 10.03
C VAL A 107 -3.77 4.41 9.32
N SER A 108 -2.59 3.87 8.99
CA SER A 108 -1.57 4.58 8.23
C SER A 108 -2.10 5.03 6.87
N LEU A 109 -2.81 4.16 6.14
CA LEU A 109 -3.43 4.48 4.85
C LEU A 109 -4.55 5.53 4.97
N LEU A 110 -5.36 5.48 6.02
CA LEU A 110 -6.38 6.51 6.30
C LEU A 110 -5.73 7.88 6.53
N LEU A 111 -4.71 7.92 7.38
CA LEU A 111 -3.95 9.16 7.65
C LEU A 111 -3.25 9.66 6.38
N ALA A 112 -2.76 8.77 5.52
CA ALA A 112 -2.15 9.14 4.25
C ALA A 112 -3.13 9.91 3.35
N TRP A 113 -4.33 9.37 3.15
CA TRP A 113 -5.38 10.05 2.37
C TRP A 113 -5.80 11.38 2.99
N PHE A 114 -5.95 11.42 4.32
CA PHE A 114 -6.29 12.64 5.03
C PHE A 114 -5.23 13.74 4.85
N CYS A 115 -3.95 13.39 5.04
CA CYS A 115 -2.83 14.31 4.81
C CYS A 115 -2.75 14.77 3.35
N LEU A 116 -3.01 13.88 2.38
CA LEU A 116 -3.03 14.21 0.97
C LEU A 116 -4.13 15.24 0.66
N GLY A 117 -5.35 15.00 1.12
CA GLY A 117 -6.49 15.89 0.93
C GLY A 117 -6.27 17.27 1.56
N LEU A 118 -5.80 17.32 2.81
CA LEU A 118 -5.45 18.58 3.47
C LEU A 118 -4.29 19.30 2.78
N GLY A 119 -3.29 18.55 2.30
CA GLY A 119 -2.18 19.09 1.55
C GLY A 119 -2.64 19.79 0.27
N ILE A 120 -3.53 19.15 -0.49
CA ILE A 120 -4.14 19.72 -1.70
C ILE A 120 -4.97 20.95 -1.37
N TRP A 121 -5.85 20.88 -0.36
CA TRP A 121 -6.70 22.01 0.04
C TRP A 121 -5.90 23.27 0.37
N ARG A 122 -4.75 23.12 1.05
CA ARG A 122 -3.89 24.26 1.43
C ARG A 122 -3.12 24.89 0.26
N HIS A 123 -3.10 24.23 -0.89
CA HIS A 123 -2.42 24.70 -2.10
C HIS A 123 -3.39 24.93 -3.29
N ALA A 124 -4.70 24.85 -3.04
CA ALA A 124 -5.76 25.31 -3.93
C ALA A 124 -5.96 26.82 -3.74
#